data_AF-A0A822G5Y0-F1
#
_entry.id   AF-A0A822G5Y0-F1
#
_cell.length_a   1.000
_cell.length_b   1.000
_cell.length_c   1.000
_cell.angle_alpha   90.00
_cell.angle_beta   90.00
_cell.angle_gamma   90.00
#
_symmetry.space_group_name_H-M   'P 1'
#
loop_
_entity.id
_entity.type
_entity.pdbx_description
1 polymer ?
#
loop_
_entity_poly.entity_id
_entity_poly.type
_entity_poly.pdbx_seq_one_letter_code
_entity_poly.pdbx_strand_id
1 'polypeptide(L)'
;SKINHLILTLTQKKSNQQILRALEKKQEDVLQDLLNLKNETTKTIENLDQQVQEQEILRQNARTILSIIQRTKVQLIELRPTMNNEADQKLKKIDDDLKINYELFEQSLNDYKRIHGNISDDLDKIITRVIEDMTEVRARFNEKESELNAYNIIRDEYENIIEHTLKIIQLIEIKTQQSHSIDLRQNLDLLKDLTNEMQTHRSLIDRLQLLSSTLSSQLIDKNERERVRRRLNEIIRRWTQLEQDLMSEEENMEEMKNLTELYHYININCEQWLKQTRILINDLTNRRNVETFDQLIPKGKNTLFEYQTSLEHLQRLRNRLNRLVQTNRTPEASQKVYKKQSIDCFYDTIIISNFQRKTSYRYTLKFT
;
A
#
# COMPACT_ATOMS: atom_id res chain seq x y z
N SER A 1 10.13 -11.37 -13.86
CA SER A 1 8.76 -10.86 -13.68
C SER A 1 7.76 -11.98 -13.36
N LYS A 2 7.46 -12.92 -14.27
CA LYS A 2 6.47 -14.00 -14.03
C LYS A 2 6.74 -14.89 -12.80
N ILE A 3 8.02 -15.20 -12.53
CA ILE A 3 8.42 -16.03 -11.37
C ILE A 3 8.14 -15.31 -10.04
N ASN A 4 8.41 -14.01 -9.95
CA ASN A 4 8.14 -13.23 -8.73
C ASN A 4 6.64 -13.10 -8.45
N HIS A 5 5.84 -12.96 -9.51
CA HIS A 5 4.38 -12.96 -9.38
C HIS A 5 3.87 -14.33 -8.91
N LEU A 6 4.39 -15.42 -9.46
CA LEU A 6 4.05 -16.78 -9.02
C LEU A 6 4.41 -17.02 -7.54
N ILE A 7 5.60 -16.59 -7.11
CA ILE A 7 6.05 -16.70 -5.71
C ILE A 7 5.13 -15.91 -4.78
N LEU A 8 4.75 -14.69 -5.15
CA LEU A 8 3.80 -13.87 -4.38
C LEU A 8 2.43 -14.53 -4.25
N THR A 9 1.88 -15.04 -5.35
CA THR A 9 0.58 -15.74 -5.35
C THR A 9 0.64 -17.01 -4.50
N LEU A 10 1.73 -17.78 -4.57
CA LEU A 10 1.92 -18.99 -3.76
C LEU A 10 2.09 -18.66 -2.27
N THR A 11 2.77 -17.56 -1.93
CA THR A 11 2.96 -17.13 -0.54
C THR A 11 1.65 -16.63 0.07
N GLN A 12 0.86 -15.88 -0.69
CA GLN A 12 -0.47 -15.42 -0.28
C GLN A 12 -1.44 -16.59 -0.12
N LYS A 13 -1.39 -17.56 -1.03
CA LYS A 13 -2.18 -18.79 -0.93
C LYS A 13 -1.81 -19.60 0.33
N LYS A 14 -0.52 -19.65 0.68
CA LYS A 14 -0.03 -20.32 1.90
C LYS A 14 -0.50 -19.60 3.18
N SER A 15 -0.45 -18.27 3.21
CA SER A 15 -0.95 -17.48 4.35
C SER A 15 -2.46 -17.67 4.55
N ASN A 16 -3.23 -17.54 3.47
CA ASN A 16 -4.67 -17.79 3.50
C ASN A 16 -4.99 -19.21 3.97
N GLN A 17 -4.19 -20.20 3.56
CA GLN A 17 -4.36 -21.60 3.98
C GLN A 17 -4.01 -21.81 5.46
N GLN A 18 -3.10 -21.02 6.04
CA GLN A 18 -2.80 -21.05 7.47
C GLN A 18 -3.90 -20.40 8.30
N ILE A 19 -4.46 -19.28 7.83
CA ILE A 19 -5.63 -18.64 8.46
C ILE A 19 -6.83 -19.58 8.40
N LEU A 20 -7.08 -20.22 7.25
CA LEU A 20 -8.16 -21.19 7.10
C LEU A 20 -8.02 -22.33 8.12
N ARG A 21 -6.82 -22.91 8.25
CA ARG A 21 -6.56 -23.97 9.24
C ARG A 21 -6.74 -23.51 10.69
N ALA A 22 -6.37 -22.27 11.01
CA ALA A 22 -6.56 -21.72 12.36
C ALA A 22 -8.05 -21.49 12.67
N LEU A 23 -8.83 -21.05 11.68
CA LEU A 23 -10.28 -20.91 11.80
C LEU A 23 -10.99 -22.27 11.88
N GLU A 24 -10.59 -23.24 11.05
CA GLU A 24 -11.08 -24.62 11.09
C GLU A 24 -10.81 -25.23 12.46
N LYS A 25 -9.61 -25.07 13.01
CA LYS A 25 -9.27 -25.55 14.35
C LYS A 25 -10.13 -24.89 15.44
N LYS A 26 -10.29 -23.56 15.40
CA LYS A 26 -11.18 -22.87 16.35
C LYS A 26 -12.64 -23.32 16.22
N GLN A 27 -13.10 -23.56 15.00
CA GLN A 27 -14.44 -24.07 14.75
C GLN A 27 -14.61 -25.49 15.32
N GLU A 28 -13.59 -26.33 15.19
CA GLU A 28 -13.56 -27.69 15.73
C GLU A 28 -13.52 -27.69 17.27
N ASP A 29 -12.71 -26.81 17.88
CA ASP A 29 -12.68 -26.61 19.33
C ASP A 29 -14.05 -26.17 19.87
N VAL A 30 -14.70 -25.19 19.22
CA VAL A 30 -16.06 -24.72 19.59
C VAL A 30 -17.11 -25.83 19.39
N LEU A 31 -17.02 -26.59 18.30
CA LEU A 31 -17.92 -27.72 18.07
C LEU A 31 -17.75 -28.78 19.16
N GLN A 32 -16.51 -29.05 19.59
CA GLN A 32 -16.23 -30.00 20.66
C GLN A 32 -16.77 -29.53 22.01
N ASP A 33 -16.63 -28.24 22.34
CA ASP A 33 -17.19 -27.65 23.55
C ASP A 33 -18.72 -27.72 23.55
N LEU A 34 -19.36 -27.43 22.41
CA LEU A 34 -20.82 -27.58 22.26
C LEU A 34 -21.26 -29.03 22.39
N LEU A 35 -20.47 -29.98 21.89
CA LEU A 35 -20.76 -31.41 21.99
C LEU A 35 -20.62 -31.90 23.43
N ASN A 36 -19.62 -31.41 24.16
CA ASN A 36 -19.43 -31.67 25.59
C ASN A 36 -20.60 -31.10 26.40
N LEU A 37 -20.98 -29.85 26.16
CA LEU A 37 -22.12 -29.21 26.83
C LEU A 37 -23.44 -29.95 26.53
N LYS A 38 -23.65 -30.39 25.29
CA LYS A 38 -24.80 -31.22 24.90
C LYS A 38 -24.81 -32.54 25.67
N ASN A 39 -23.67 -33.21 25.79
CA ASN A 39 -23.56 -34.48 26.51
C ASN A 39 -23.83 -34.30 28.01
N GLU A 40 -23.29 -33.23 28.62
CA GLU A 40 -23.59 -32.90 30.02
C GLU A 40 -25.06 -32.60 30.22
N THR A 41 -25.66 -31.78 29.35
CA THR A 41 -27.09 -31.46 29.39
C THR A 41 -27.95 -32.72 29.23
N THR A 42 -27.57 -33.63 28.32
CA THR A 42 -28.29 -34.89 28.10
C THR A 42 -28.23 -35.78 29.35
N LYS A 43 -27.07 -35.91 29.99
CA LYS A 43 -26.93 -36.64 31.27
C LYS A 43 -27.78 -36.02 32.38
N THR A 44 -27.83 -34.68 32.44
CA THR A 44 -28.66 -33.99 33.43
C THR A 44 -30.15 -34.26 33.17
N ILE A 45 -30.59 -34.25 31.92
CA ILE A 45 -31.97 -34.61 31.54
C ILE A 45 -32.28 -36.06 31.90
N GLU A 46 -31.41 -37.02 31.56
CA GLU A 46 -31.58 -38.44 31.91
C GLU A 46 -31.70 -38.65 33.43
N ASN A 47 -30.86 -37.97 34.21
CA ASN A 47 -30.94 -38.02 35.68
C ASN A 47 -32.26 -37.43 36.20
N LEU A 48 -32.74 -36.33 35.61
CA LEU A 48 -34.02 -35.73 35.99
C LEU A 48 -35.20 -36.64 35.62
N ASP A 49 -35.18 -37.26 34.44
CA ASP A 49 -36.19 -38.21 34.00
C ASP A 49 -36.25 -39.43 34.94
N GLN A 50 -35.10 -39.95 35.37
CA GLN A 50 -35.05 -41.03 36.35
C GLN A 50 -35.66 -40.59 37.69
N GLN A 51 -35.35 -39.39 38.19
CA GLN A 51 -35.95 -38.86 39.41
C GLN A 51 -37.47 -38.67 39.28
N VAL A 52 -37.96 -38.24 38.11
CA VAL A 52 -39.40 -38.12 37.83
C VAL A 52 -40.08 -39.49 37.84
N GLN A 53 -39.46 -40.51 37.24
CA GLN A 53 -39.98 -41.88 37.26
C GLN A 53 -40.05 -42.45 38.68
N GLU A 54 -38.99 -42.28 39.48
CA GLU A 54 -38.98 -42.68 40.89
C GLU A 54 -40.09 -41.97 41.68
N GLN A 55 -40.32 -40.68 41.42
CA GLN A 55 -41.40 -39.93 42.04
C GLN A 55 -42.79 -40.40 41.62
N GLU A 56 -43.00 -40.78 40.35
CA GLU A 56 -44.31 -41.31 39.92
C GLU A 56 -44.59 -42.68 40.55
N ILE A 57 -43.56 -43.52 40.73
CA ILE A 57 -43.68 -44.78 41.49
C ILE A 57 -44.09 -44.48 42.95
N LEU A 58 -43.44 -43.51 43.60
CA LEU A 58 -43.80 -43.10 44.96
C LEU A 58 -45.23 -42.54 45.04
N ARG A 59 -45.67 -41.74 44.06
CA ARG A 59 -47.05 -41.25 43.98
C ARG A 59 -48.05 -42.38 43.78
N GLN A 60 -47.74 -43.36 42.93
CA GLN A 60 -48.59 -44.52 42.70
C GLN A 60 -48.71 -45.38 43.95
N ASN A 61 -47.60 -45.58 44.67
CA ASN A 61 -47.59 -46.27 45.96
C ASN A 61 -48.43 -45.51 46.99
N ALA A 62 -48.29 -44.19 47.09
CA ALA A 62 -49.08 -43.35 47.98
C ALA A 62 -50.59 -43.44 47.66
N ARG A 63 -50.98 -43.37 46.37
CA ARG A 63 -52.38 -43.57 45.93
C ARG A 63 -52.90 -44.95 46.34
N THR A 64 -52.08 -45.99 46.19
CA THR A 64 -52.45 -47.37 46.56
C THR A 64 -52.66 -47.49 48.07
N ILE A 65 -51.73 -46.95 48.86
CA ILE A 65 -51.82 -46.91 50.33
C ILE A 65 -53.06 -46.13 50.76
N LEU A 66 -53.34 -44.96 50.17
CA LEU A 66 -54.55 -44.19 50.47
C LEU A 66 -55.83 -44.96 50.13
N SER A 67 -55.88 -45.68 49.00
CA SER A 67 -57.00 -46.56 48.68
C SER A 67 -57.16 -47.70 49.69
N ILE A 68 -56.06 -48.30 50.16
CA ILE A 68 -56.09 -49.34 51.19
C ILE A 68 -56.63 -48.74 52.49
N ILE A 69 -56.10 -47.60 52.93
CA ILE A 69 -56.55 -46.89 54.13
C ILE A 69 -58.04 -46.57 54.06
N GLN A 70 -58.52 -46.06 52.93
CA GLN A 70 -59.94 -45.76 52.74
C GLN A 70 -60.81 -47.03 52.84
N ARG A 71 -60.41 -48.14 52.23
CA ARG A 71 -61.12 -49.43 52.36
C ARG A 71 -61.11 -49.94 53.79
N THR A 72 -59.96 -49.92 54.45
CA THR A 72 -59.82 -50.36 55.85
C THR A 72 -60.67 -49.49 56.77
N LYS A 73 -60.71 -48.17 56.53
CA LYS A 73 -61.59 -47.24 57.26
C LYS A 73 -63.07 -47.60 57.11
N VAL A 74 -63.52 -47.92 55.89
CA VAL A 74 -64.91 -48.36 55.65
C VAL A 74 -65.21 -49.67 56.36
N GLN A 75 -64.33 -50.69 56.23
CA GLN A 75 -64.49 -51.98 56.91
C GLN A 75 -64.53 -51.84 58.44
N LEU A 76 -63.71 -50.95 58.99
CA LEU A 76 -63.68 -50.65 60.42
C LEU A 76 -64.97 -49.95 60.90
N ILE A 77 -65.53 -49.05 60.09
CA ILE A 77 -66.83 -48.41 60.37
C ILE A 77 -67.95 -49.46 60.36
N GLU A 78 -67.91 -50.43 59.45
CA GLU A 78 -68.88 -51.53 59.35
C GLU A 78 -68.79 -52.52 60.52
N LEU A 79 -67.58 -52.75 61.07
CA LEU A 79 -67.35 -53.61 62.24
C LEU A 79 -67.72 -52.94 63.58
N ARG A 80 -67.84 -51.60 63.60
CA ARG A 80 -68.11 -50.79 64.80
C ARG A 80 -69.30 -51.24 65.67
N PRO A 81 -70.41 -51.79 65.15
CA PRO A 81 -71.53 -52.27 66.00
C PRO A 81 -71.23 -53.56 66.79
N THR A 82 -70.11 -54.24 66.54
CA THR A 82 -69.83 -55.59 67.08
C THR A 82 -68.64 -55.66 68.05
N MET A 83 -68.02 -54.53 68.39
CA MET A 83 -66.71 -54.52 69.03
C MET A 83 -66.73 -54.11 70.51
N ASN A 84 -65.94 -54.84 71.32
CA ASN A 84 -65.68 -54.58 72.75
C ASN A 84 -64.51 -53.57 72.91
N ASN A 85 -64.37 -52.95 74.09
CA ASN A 85 -63.48 -51.83 74.44
C ASN A 85 -62.01 -51.91 73.94
N GLU A 86 -61.47 -53.11 73.68
CA GLU A 86 -60.10 -53.29 73.16
C GLU A 86 -59.95 -52.86 71.69
N ALA A 87 -61.00 -53.02 70.88
CA ALA A 87 -60.93 -52.68 69.47
C ALA A 87 -61.12 -51.19 69.20
N ASP A 88 -61.84 -50.47 70.07
CA ASP A 88 -61.90 -49.00 70.06
C ASP A 88 -60.53 -48.37 70.35
N GLN A 89 -59.72 -49.00 71.22
CA GLN A 89 -58.35 -48.55 71.45
C GLN A 89 -57.44 -48.79 70.24
N LYS A 90 -57.56 -49.94 69.56
CA LYS A 90 -56.82 -50.22 68.30
C LYS A 90 -57.24 -49.28 67.18
N LEU A 91 -58.53 -48.95 67.09
CA LEU A 91 -59.06 -47.98 66.14
C LEU A 91 -58.52 -46.57 66.36
N LYS A 92 -58.49 -46.13 67.62
CA LYS A 92 -57.91 -44.83 67.99
C LYS A 92 -56.43 -44.74 67.63
N LYS A 93 -55.67 -45.82 67.89
CA LYS A 93 -54.26 -45.91 67.51
C LYS A 93 -54.06 -45.82 65.99
N ILE A 94 -54.90 -46.48 65.20
CA ILE A 94 -54.85 -46.40 63.73
C ILE A 94 -55.16 -44.97 63.25
N ASP A 95 -56.13 -44.28 63.86
CA ASP A 95 -56.46 -42.89 63.52
C ASP A 95 -55.30 -41.92 63.85
N ASP A 96 -54.65 -42.12 65.01
CA ASP A 96 -53.46 -41.36 65.41
C ASP A 96 -52.28 -41.63 64.45
N ASP A 97 -52.03 -42.89 64.07
CA ASP A 97 -50.98 -43.26 63.10
C ASP A 97 -51.26 -42.68 61.70
N LEU A 98 -52.54 -42.63 61.28
CA LEU A 98 -52.95 -42.01 60.01
C LEU A 98 -52.74 -40.51 60.01
N LYS A 99 -53.01 -39.84 61.13
CA LYS A 99 -52.79 -38.41 61.28
C LYS A 99 -51.30 -38.06 61.19
N ILE A 100 -50.44 -38.82 61.87
CA ILE A 100 -48.98 -38.67 61.79
C ILE A 100 -48.49 -38.87 60.34
N ASN A 101 -48.99 -39.89 59.65
CA ASN A 101 -48.62 -40.14 58.24
C ASN A 101 -49.08 -39.01 57.30
N TYR A 102 -50.24 -38.41 57.54
CA TYR A 102 -50.71 -37.26 56.77
C TYR A 102 -49.83 -36.03 56.99
N GLU A 103 -49.43 -35.74 58.24
CA GLU A 103 -48.53 -34.65 58.58
C GLU A 103 -47.14 -34.83 57.93
N LEU A 104 -46.60 -36.06 57.94
CA LEU A 104 -45.34 -36.39 57.26
C LEU A 104 -45.42 -36.21 55.74
N PHE A 105 -46.55 -36.58 55.13
CA PHE A 105 -46.79 -36.38 53.70
C PHE A 105 -46.84 -34.89 53.32
N GLU A 106 -47.55 -34.07 54.10
CA GLU A 106 -47.59 -32.62 53.86
C GLU A 106 -46.21 -31.97 54.01
N GLN A 107 -45.42 -32.38 55.00
CA GLN A 107 -44.06 -31.88 55.18
C GLN A 107 -43.18 -32.22 53.97
N SER A 108 -43.22 -33.48 53.51
CA SER A 108 -42.48 -33.92 52.31
C SER A 108 -42.90 -33.15 51.05
N LEU A 109 -44.21 -32.89 50.88
CA LEU A 109 -44.72 -32.12 49.75
C LEU A 109 -44.24 -30.66 49.77
N ASN A 110 -44.18 -30.04 50.95
CA ASN A 110 -43.68 -28.66 51.10
C ASN A 110 -42.17 -28.58 50.86
N ASP A 111 -41.40 -29.56 51.34
CA ASP A 111 -39.97 -29.65 51.03
C ASP A 111 -39.72 -29.82 49.53
N TYR A 112 -40.53 -30.64 48.84
CA TYR A 112 -40.47 -30.78 47.38
C TYR A 112 -40.71 -29.45 46.66
N LYS A 113 -41.78 -28.73 47.01
CA LYS A 113 -42.08 -27.42 46.42
C LYS A 113 -40.95 -26.42 46.63
N ARG A 114 -40.32 -26.43 47.81
CA ARG A 114 -39.17 -25.57 48.12
C ARG A 114 -37.95 -25.92 47.26
N ILE A 115 -37.59 -27.20 47.17
CA ILE A 115 -36.44 -27.65 46.37
C ILE A 115 -36.64 -27.32 44.89
N HIS A 116 -37.83 -27.62 44.35
CA HIS A 116 -38.16 -27.32 42.97
C HIS A 116 -38.12 -25.81 42.69
N GLY A 117 -38.61 -24.97 43.62
CA GLY A 117 -38.50 -23.51 43.51
C GLY A 117 -37.04 -23.04 43.41
N ASN A 118 -36.19 -23.51 44.32
CA ASN A 118 -34.77 -23.14 44.33
C ASN A 118 -34.05 -23.55 43.04
N ILE A 119 -34.34 -24.75 42.51
CA ILE A 119 -33.76 -25.22 41.24
C ILE A 119 -34.19 -24.32 40.09
N SER A 120 -35.47 -23.92 40.04
CA SER A 120 -35.98 -23.01 39.01
C SER A 120 -35.26 -21.66 39.06
N ASP A 121 -35.13 -21.06 40.25
CA ASP A 121 -34.46 -19.77 40.43
C ASP A 121 -32.98 -19.83 40.04
N ASP A 122 -32.29 -20.94 40.34
CA ASP A 122 -30.89 -21.11 39.99
C ASP A 122 -30.70 -21.34 38.49
N LEU A 123 -31.62 -22.07 37.84
CA LEU A 123 -31.64 -22.20 36.38
C LEU A 123 -31.86 -20.85 35.70
N ASP A 124 -32.78 -20.02 36.19
CA ASP A 124 -33.03 -18.69 35.64
C ASP A 124 -31.79 -17.78 35.77
N LYS A 125 -31.06 -17.86 36.90
CA LYS A 125 -29.79 -17.13 37.06
C LYS A 125 -28.71 -17.61 36.10
N ILE A 126 -28.58 -18.92 35.89
CA ILE A 126 -27.60 -19.49 34.95
C ILE A 126 -27.94 -19.06 33.52
N ILE A 127 -29.20 -19.17 33.12
CA ILE A 127 -29.67 -18.74 31.79
C ILE A 127 -29.37 -17.26 31.58
N THR A 128 -29.68 -16.41 32.57
CA THR A 128 -29.42 -14.98 32.50
C THR A 128 -27.94 -14.69 32.30
N ARG A 129 -27.05 -15.32 33.09
CA ARG A 129 -25.60 -15.15 32.95
C ARG A 129 -25.09 -15.58 31.57
N VAL A 130 -25.57 -16.71 31.06
CA VAL A 130 -25.19 -17.20 29.72
C VAL A 130 -25.62 -16.22 28.63
N ILE A 131 -26.81 -15.63 28.74
CA ILE A 131 -27.29 -14.62 27.78
C ILE A 131 -26.41 -13.37 27.83
N GLU A 132 -26.05 -12.90 29.03
CA GLU A 132 -25.17 -11.75 29.22
C GLU A 132 -23.78 -12.00 28.61
N ASP A 133 -23.16 -13.14 28.94
CA ASP A 133 -21.85 -13.52 28.41
C ASP A 133 -21.86 -13.64 26.88
N MET A 134 -22.90 -14.26 26.30
CA MET A 134 -23.05 -14.38 24.85
C MET A 134 -23.27 -13.04 24.17
N THR A 135 -23.94 -12.10 24.83
CA THR A 135 -24.14 -10.75 24.33
C THR A 135 -22.82 -9.98 24.31
N GLU A 136 -21.99 -10.12 25.34
CA GLU A 136 -20.66 -9.52 25.40
C GLU A 136 -19.72 -10.09 24.32
N VAL A 137 -19.70 -11.42 24.16
CA VAL A 137 -18.90 -12.08 23.12
C VAL A 137 -19.33 -11.61 21.73
N ARG A 138 -20.64 -11.50 21.48
CA ARG A 138 -21.16 -10.97 20.21
C ARG A 138 -20.74 -9.52 19.97
N ALA A 139 -20.77 -8.67 21.00
CA ALA A 139 -20.32 -7.29 20.89
C ALA A 139 -18.84 -7.20 20.50
N ARG A 140 -17.98 -7.98 21.17
CA ARG A 140 -16.54 -8.05 20.86
C ARG A 140 -16.28 -8.60 19.45
N PHE A 141 -17.08 -9.56 19.00
CA PHE A 141 -16.98 -10.09 17.64
C PHE A 141 -17.30 -9.01 16.59
N ASN A 142 -18.39 -8.27 16.77
CA ASN A 142 -18.80 -7.19 15.86
C ASN A 142 -17.77 -6.05 15.80
N GLU A 143 -17.15 -5.72 16.94
CA GLU A 143 -16.06 -4.75 17.00
C GLU A 143 -14.86 -5.22 16.17
N LYS A 144 -14.45 -6.49 16.32
CA LYS A 144 -13.35 -7.07 15.56
C LYS A 144 -13.66 -7.20 14.07
N GLU A 145 -14.89 -7.50 13.71
CA GLU A 145 -15.36 -7.49 12.32
C GLU A 145 -15.29 -6.08 11.71
N SER A 146 -15.68 -5.05 12.48
CA SER A 146 -15.60 -3.64 12.05
C SER A 146 -14.15 -3.19 11.86
N GLU A 147 -13.24 -3.55 12.77
CA GLU A 147 -11.80 -3.32 12.63
C GLU A 147 -11.23 -3.97 11.37
N LEU A 148 -11.61 -5.23 11.10
CA LEU A 148 -11.16 -5.97 9.92
C LEU A 148 -11.66 -5.32 8.62
N ASN A 149 -12.91 -4.84 8.60
CA ASN A 149 -13.47 -4.12 7.47
C ASN A 149 -12.74 -2.80 7.21
N ALA A 150 -12.47 -2.02 8.25
CA ALA A 150 -11.69 -0.78 8.13
C ALA A 150 -10.27 -1.06 7.59
N TYR A 151 -9.62 -2.11 8.09
CA TYR A 151 -8.32 -2.54 7.58
C TYR A 151 -8.36 -2.91 6.08
N ASN A 152 -9.37 -3.66 5.64
CA ASN A 152 -9.52 -4.04 4.24
C ASN A 152 -9.68 -2.80 3.34
N ILE A 153 -10.47 -1.81 3.76
CA ILE A 153 -10.63 -0.54 3.02
C ILE A 153 -9.28 0.17 2.86
N ILE A 154 -8.51 0.32 3.95
CA ILE A 154 -7.20 0.98 3.91
C ILE A 154 -6.23 0.21 3.00
N ARG A 155 -6.23 -1.13 3.06
CA ARG A 155 -5.39 -1.97 2.21
C ARG A 155 -5.73 -1.79 0.74
N ASP A 156 -7.02 -1.77 0.40
CA ASP A 156 -7.47 -1.65 -0.98
C ASP A 156 -7.16 -0.25 -1.54
N GLU A 157 -7.30 0.80 -0.72
CA GLU A 157 -6.83 2.15 -1.07
C GLU A 157 -5.32 2.19 -1.33
N TYR A 158 -4.54 1.56 -0.47
CA TYR A 158 -3.08 1.50 -0.61
C TYR A 158 -2.65 0.80 -1.90
N GLU A 159 -3.23 -0.36 -2.22
CA GLU A 159 -2.90 -1.06 -3.47
C GLU A 159 -3.32 -0.27 -4.72
N ASN A 160 -4.48 0.41 -4.68
CA ASN A 160 -4.93 1.26 -5.78
C ASN A 160 -3.95 2.43 -6.04
N ILE A 161 -3.54 3.14 -4.97
CA ILE A 161 -2.58 4.25 -5.12
C ILE A 161 -1.23 3.72 -5.59
N ILE A 162 -0.76 2.57 -5.11
CA ILE A 162 0.47 1.95 -5.64
C ILE A 162 0.35 1.71 -7.15
N GLU A 163 -0.75 1.12 -7.60
CA GLU A 163 -0.94 0.82 -9.01
C GLU A 163 -0.96 2.10 -9.85
N HIS A 164 -1.64 3.14 -9.36
CA HIS A 164 -1.70 4.44 -10.02
C HIS A 164 -0.32 5.11 -10.09
N THR A 165 0.43 5.15 -8.98
CA THR A 165 1.79 5.72 -8.95
C THR A 165 2.73 4.94 -9.87
N LEU A 166 2.63 3.62 -9.94
CA LEU A 166 3.45 2.82 -10.86
C LEU A 166 3.12 3.11 -12.33
N LYS A 167 1.84 3.33 -12.68
CA LYS A 167 1.44 3.74 -14.03
C LYS A 167 2.00 5.12 -14.38
N ILE A 168 1.95 6.08 -13.45
CA ILE A 168 2.53 7.42 -13.63
C ILE A 168 4.04 7.30 -13.87
N ILE A 169 4.77 6.55 -13.03
CA ILE A 169 6.21 6.31 -13.20
C ILE A 169 6.49 5.74 -14.59
N GLN A 170 5.74 4.72 -15.03
CA GLN A 170 5.92 4.13 -16.37
C GLN A 170 5.65 5.12 -17.51
N LEU A 171 4.61 5.95 -17.39
CA LEU A 171 4.30 6.97 -18.39
C LEU A 171 5.42 8.00 -18.50
N ILE A 172 5.96 8.45 -17.36
CA ILE A 172 7.08 9.38 -17.34
C ILE A 172 8.32 8.71 -17.94
N GLU A 173 8.66 7.49 -17.54
CA GLU A 173 9.80 6.74 -18.11
C GLU A 173 9.70 6.63 -19.64
N ILE A 174 8.51 6.33 -20.18
CA ILE A 174 8.27 6.25 -21.63
C ILE A 174 8.43 7.62 -22.29
N LYS A 175 7.82 8.67 -21.73
CA LYS A 175 7.94 10.04 -22.28
C LYS A 175 9.39 10.53 -22.25
N THR A 176 10.13 10.24 -21.18
CA THR A 176 11.56 10.53 -21.07
C THR A 176 12.38 9.76 -22.10
N GLN A 177 12.06 8.49 -22.41
CA GLN A 177 12.71 7.76 -23.50
C GLN A 177 12.37 8.36 -24.88
N GLN A 178 11.13 8.82 -25.08
CA GLN A 178 10.69 9.42 -26.35
C GLN A 178 11.34 10.78 -26.61
N SER A 179 11.63 11.57 -25.57
CA SER A 179 12.32 12.86 -25.71
C SER A 179 13.69 12.72 -26.40
N HIS A 180 14.34 11.56 -26.31
CA HIS A 180 15.62 11.33 -26.97
C HIS A 180 15.55 11.37 -28.52
N SER A 181 14.36 11.46 -29.12
CA SER A 181 14.12 11.42 -30.57
C SER A 181 13.62 12.74 -31.20
N ILE A 182 13.35 13.78 -30.39
CA ILE A 182 12.68 15.01 -30.85
C ILE A 182 13.68 16.19 -30.89
N ASP A 183 13.30 17.28 -31.56
CA ASP A 183 14.05 18.53 -31.63
C ASP A 183 14.27 19.17 -30.24
N LEU A 184 15.41 19.83 -30.04
CA LEU A 184 15.91 20.34 -28.76
C LEU A 184 14.90 21.22 -28.00
N ARG A 185 14.18 22.09 -28.74
CA ARG A 185 13.21 23.03 -28.15
C ARG A 185 11.96 22.32 -27.63
N GLN A 186 11.42 21.40 -28.43
CA GLN A 186 10.24 20.61 -28.06
C GLN A 186 10.54 19.67 -26.89
N ASN A 187 11.78 19.18 -26.79
CA ASN A 187 12.21 18.37 -25.64
C ASN A 187 12.30 19.15 -24.33
N LEU A 188 12.81 20.38 -24.37
CA LEU A 188 12.92 21.19 -23.16
C LEU A 188 11.54 21.54 -22.59
N ASP A 189 10.58 21.87 -23.45
CA ASP A 189 9.20 22.15 -23.03
C ASP A 189 8.54 20.87 -22.47
N LEU A 190 8.73 19.71 -23.13
CA LEU A 190 8.23 18.43 -22.65
C LEU A 190 8.83 18.03 -21.28
N LEU A 191 10.12 18.28 -21.07
CA LEU A 191 10.78 18.01 -19.79
C LEU A 191 10.22 18.89 -18.67
N LYS A 192 9.99 20.19 -18.93
CA LYS A 192 9.36 21.10 -17.95
C LYS A 192 7.94 20.67 -17.59
N ASP A 193 7.17 20.25 -18.59
CA ASP A 193 5.82 19.69 -18.37
C ASP A 193 5.87 18.42 -17.53
N LEU A 194 6.82 17.52 -17.79
CA LEU A 194 7.06 16.30 -16.99
C LEU A 194 7.47 16.61 -15.56
N THR A 195 8.38 17.58 -15.35
CA THR A 195 8.80 18.04 -14.03
C THR A 195 7.60 18.58 -13.24
N ASN A 196 6.75 19.39 -13.88
CA ASN A 196 5.50 19.88 -13.27
C ASN A 196 4.52 18.74 -12.96
N GLU A 197 4.33 17.79 -13.88
CA GLU A 197 3.48 16.60 -13.68
C GLU A 197 3.96 15.79 -12.46
N MET A 198 5.27 15.58 -12.31
CA MET A 198 5.83 14.96 -11.11
C MET A 198 5.54 15.75 -9.84
N GLN A 199 5.75 17.07 -9.84
CA GLN A 199 5.45 17.90 -8.67
C GLN A 199 3.98 17.79 -8.25
N THR A 200 3.04 17.79 -9.20
CA THR A 200 1.60 17.63 -8.88
C THR A 200 1.29 16.27 -8.24
N HIS A 201 1.98 15.22 -8.66
CA HIS A 201 1.82 13.86 -8.14
C HIS A 201 2.62 13.58 -6.86
N ARG A 202 3.43 14.53 -6.36
CA ARG A 202 4.17 14.37 -5.10
C ARG A 202 3.24 14.09 -3.91
N SER A 203 2.06 14.69 -3.91
CA SER A 203 1.01 14.45 -2.90
C SER A 203 0.57 12.97 -2.81
N LEU A 204 0.67 12.20 -3.90
CA LEU A 204 0.37 10.77 -3.89
C LEU A 204 1.45 9.97 -3.14
N ILE A 205 2.72 10.37 -3.26
CA ILE A 205 3.83 9.76 -2.53
C ILE A 205 3.65 10.01 -1.02
N ASP A 206 3.29 11.23 -0.63
CA ASP A 206 3.04 11.57 0.77
C ASP A 206 1.86 10.76 1.33
N ARG A 207 0.77 10.63 0.56
CA ARG A 207 -0.38 9.79 0.93
C ARG A 207 0.01 8.31 1.04
N LEU A 208 0.86 7.79 0.14
CA LEU A 208 1.38 6.42 0.22
C LEU A 208 2.21 6.20 1.48
N GLN A 209 3.05 7.16 1.87
CA GLN A 209 3.84 7.08 3.10
C GLN A 209 2.93 7.02 4.33
N LEU A 210 1.89 7.85 4.37
CA LEU A 210 0.91 7.86 5.46
C LEU A 210 0.18 6.51 5.54
N LEU A 211 -0.42 6.05 4.44
CA LEU A 211 -1.15 4.77 4.38
C LEU A 211 -0.25 3.58 4.73
N SER A 212 1.00 3.58 4.25
CA SER A 212 1.97 2.54 4.58
C SER A 212 2.29 2.50 6.07
N SER A 213 2.39 3.67 6.71
CA SER A 213 2.63 3.80 8.14
C SER A 213 1.42 3.32 8.95
N THR A 214 0.21 3.71 8.54
CA THR A 214 -1.05 3.24 9.14
C THR A 214 -1.21 1.73 9.01
N LEU A 215 -1.04 1.17 7.82
CA LEU A 215 -1.09 -0.28 7.59
C LEU A 215 -0.02 -1.02 8.40
N SER A 216 1.20 -0.49 8.43
CA SER A 216 2.29 -1.09 9.20
C SER A 216 2.04 -1.10 10.71
N SER A 217 1.23 -0.17 11.22
CA SER A 217 0.84 -0.13 12.64
C SER A 217 -0.29 -1.11 12.97
N GLN A 218 -1.19 -1.37 12.01
CA GLN A 218 -2.35 -2.24 12.19
C GLN A 218 -2.05 -3.72 11.88
N LEU A 219 -1.00 -3.99 11.10
CA LEU A 219 -0.59 -5.34 10.74
C LEU A 219 0.08 -6.08 11.91
N ILE A 220 -0.52 -7.20 12.32
CA ILE A 220 0.04 -8.10 13.32
C ILE A 220 1.23 -8.88 12.74
N ASP A 221 1.10 -9.38 11.50
CA ASP A 221 2.16 -10.13 10.83
C ASP A 221 3.37 -9.24 10.51
N LYS A 222 4.52 -9.63 11.05
CA LYS A 222 5.81 -8.97 10.79
C LYS A 222 6.22 -9.05 9.32
N ASN A 223 5.89 -10.14 8.63
CA ASN A 223 6.27 -10.33 7.22
C ASN A 223 5.48 -9.41 6.30
N GLU A 224 4.18 -9.24 6.54
CA GLU A 224 3.35 -8.31 5.77
C GLU A 224 3.76 -6.85 5.99
N ARG A 225 4.08 -6.46 7.24
CA ARG A 225 4.65 -5.14 7.53
C ARG A 225 5.91 -4.87 6.74
N GLU A 226 6.82 -5.84 6.71
CA GLU A 226 8.07 -5.71 5.99
C GLU A 226 7.87 -5.68 4.47
N ARG A 227 6.90 -6.44 3.93
CA ARG A 227 6.51 -6.37 2.52
C ARG A 227 5.98 -5.00 2.13
N VAL A 228 5.09 -4.43 2.94
CA VAL A 228 4.52 -3.08 2.76
C VAL A 228 5.64 -2.03 2.76
N ARG A 229 6.54 -2.08 3.77
CA ARG A 229 7.69 -1.18 3.86
C ARG A 229 8.63 -1.29 2.66
N ARG A 230 8.96 -2.50 2.22
CA ARG A 230 9.84 -2.71 1.04
C ARG A 230 9.23 -2.16 -0.25
N ARG A 231 7.92 -2.36 -0.47
CA ARG A 231 7.24 -1.81 -1.66
C ARG A 231 7.25 -0.29 -1.64
N LEU A 232 6.93 0.33 -0.50
CA LEU A 232 7.01 1.78 -0.34
C LEU A 232 8.43 2.29 -0.63
N ASN A 233 9.44 1.67 -0.02
CA ASN A 233 10.84 2.10 -0.18
C ASN A 233 11.29 2.01 -1.65
N GLU A 234 10.89 0.98 -2.38
CA GLU A 234 11.21 0.86 -3.80
C GLU A 234 10.52 1.93 -4.64
N ILE A 235 9.26 2.27 -4.34
CA ILE A 235 8.52 3.34 -5.03
C ILE A 235 9.19 4.69 -4.75
N ILE A 236 9.49 5.01 -3.50
CA ILE A 236 10.18 6.25 -3.11
C ILE A 236 11.54 6.34 -3.81
N ARG A 237 12.33 5.25 -3.77
CA ARG A 237 13.65 5.21 -4.40
C ARG A 237 13.56 5.50 -5.90
N ARG A 238 12.62 4.85 -6.60
CA ARG A 238 12.40 5.09 -8.04
C ARG A 238 11.93 6.50 -8.32
N TRP A 239 11.00 7.02 -7.52
CA TRP A 239 10.50 8.38 -7.65
C TRP A 239 11.64 9.40 -7.52
N THR A 240 12.46 9.29 -6.47
CA THR A 240 13.58 10.20 -6.25
C THR A 240 14.63 10.09 -7.36
N GLN A 241 14.92 8.88 -7.84
CA GLN A 241 15.84 8.68 -8.95
C GLN A 241 15.34 9.38 -10.22
N LEU A 242 14.05 9.21 -10.54
CA LEU A 242 13.41 9.82 -11.71
C LEU A 242 13.39 11.34 -11.62
N GLU A 243 13.11 11.89 -10.44
CA GLU A 243 13.15 13.32 -10.15
C GLU A 243 14.57 13.89 -10.38
N GLN A 244 15.60 13.21 -9.89
CA GLN A 244 17.00 13.60 -10.11
C GLN A 244 17.41 13.52 -11.58
N ASP A 245 17.03 12.44 -12.27
CA ASP A 245 17.37 12.25 -13.68
C ASP A 245 16.67 13.30 -14.57
N LEU A 246 15.41 13.65 -14.30
CA LEU A 246 14.69 14.70 -15.03
C LEU A 246 15.29 16.09 -14.80
N MET A 247 15.59 16.44 -13.54
CA MET A 247 16.23 17.73 -13.22
C MET A 247 17.60 17.85 -13.90
N SER A 248 18.40 16.78 -13.86
CA SER A 248 19.70 16.76 -14.53
C SER A 248 19.56 16.88 -16.05
N GLU A 249 18.57 16.24 -16.66
CA GLU A 249 18.34 16.32 -18.10
C GLU A 249 17.84 17.72 -18.52
N GLU A 250 16.95 18.33 -17.73
CA GLU A 250 16.48 19.69 -17.93
C GLU A 250 17.64 20.71 -17.88
N GLU A 251 18.51 20.61 -16.87
CA GLU A 251 19.71 21.46 -16.74
C GLU A 251 20.63 21.31 -17.96
N ASN A 252 20.90 20.07 -18.39
CA ASN A 252 21.73 19.79 -19.57
C ASN A 252 21.12 20.38 -20.84
N MET A 253 19.80 20.26 -21.02
CA MET A 253 19.08 20.75 -22.20
C MET A 253 19.03 22.29 -22.23
N GLU A 254 18.87 22.95 -21.08
CA GLU A 254 18.94 24.41 -21.00
C GLU A 254 20.38 24.91 -21.27
N GLU A 255 21.42 24.23 -20.77
CA GLU A 255 22.80 24.55 -21.14
C GLU A 255 23.04 24.36 -22.65
N MET A 256 22.48 23.31 -23.24
CA MET A 256 22.62 23.05 -24.67
C MET A 256 21.92 24.11 -25.54
N LYS A 257 20.74 24.57 -25.12
CA LYS A 257 20.04 25.69 -25.75
C LYS A 257 20.88 26.96 -25.69
N ASN A 258 21.44 27.29 -24.52
CA ASN A 258 22.32 28.46 -24.35
C ASN A 258 23.58 28.37 -25.24
N LEU A 259 24.18 27.19 -25.36
CA LEU A 259 25.33 26.97 -26.26
C LEU A 259 24.96 27.09 -27.73
N THR A 260 23.77 26.63 -28.11
CA THR A 260 23.26 26.74 -29.49
C THR A 260 23.00 28.19 -29.87
N GLU A 261 22.40 28.97 -28.97
CA GLU A 261 22.19 30.41 -29.14
C GLU A 261 23.52 31.16 -29.25
N LEU A 262 24.49 30.83 -28.39
CA LEU A 262 25.83 31.42 -28.44
C LEU A 262 26.57 31.05 -29.74
N TYR A 263 26.47 29.80 -30.20
CA TYR A 263 27.04 29.39 -31.47
C TYR A 263 26.42 30.15 -32.65
N HIS A 264 25.09 30.30 -32.66
CA HIS A 264 24.39 31.04 -33.71
C HIS A 264 24.83 32.51 -33.76
N TYR A 265 24.93 33.16 -32.61
CA TYR A 265 25.46 34.53 -32.49
C TYR A 265 26.88 34.65 -33.05
N ILE A 266 27.78 33.74 -32.66
CA ILE A 266 29.16 33.75 -33.15
C ILE A 266 29.21 33.48 -34.66
N ASN A 267 28.39 32.56 -35.17
CA ASN A 267 28.36 32.23 -36.60
C ASN A 267 27.93 33.45 -37.45
N ILE A 268 26.88 34.16 -37.03
CA ILE A 268 26.43 35.40 -37.70
C ILE A 268 27.58 36.43 -37.73
N ASN A 269 28.26 36.64 -36.62
CA ASN A 269 29.38 37.59 -36.55
C ASN A 269 30.53 37.17 -37.49
N CYS A 270 30.86 35.87 -37.51
CA CYS A 270 31.88 35.34 -38.41
C CYS A 270 31.50 35.51 -39.89
N GLU A 271 30.25 35.26 -40.28
CA GLU A 271 29.77 35.49 -41.65
C GLU A 271 29.84 36.98 -42.04
N GLN A 272 29.45 37.87 -41.13
CA GLN A 272 29.56 39.32 -41.34
C GLN A 272 31.00 39.74 -41.56
N TRP A 273 31.94 39.24 -40.75
CA TRP A 273 33.34 39.56 -40.94
C TRP A 273 33.93 38.97 -42.21
N LEU A 274 33.56 37.74 -42.59
CA LEU A 274 33.98 37.16 -43.86
C LEU A 274 33.52 38.04 -45.03
N LYS A 275 32.32 38.60 -44.95
CA LYS A 275 31.80 39.57 -45.91
C LYS A 275 32.61 40.87 -45.90
N GLN A 276 32.87 41.46 -44.73
CA GLN A 276 33.68 42.67 -44.59
C GLN A 276 35.10 42.48 -45.12
N THR A 277 35.72 41.33 -44.84
CA THR A 277 37.07 40.98 -45.31
C THR A 277 37.10 40.81 -46.81
N ARG A 278 36.09 40.14 -47.41
CA ARG A 278 35.97 40.06 -48.87
C ARG A 278 35.86 41.45 -49.51
N ILE A 279 35.08 42.35 -48.91
CA ILE A 279 34.97 43.75 -49.37
C ILE A 279 36.33 44.45 -49.26
N LEU A 280 37.01 44.35 -48.11
CA LEU A 280 38.30 44.99 -47.88
C LEU A 280 39.39 44.46 -48.84
N ILE A 281 39.43 43.15 -49.06
CA ILE A 281 40.35 42.54 -50.04
C ILE A 281 40.06 43.07 -51.44
N ASN A 282 38.80 43.13 -51.85
CA ASN A 282 38.42 43.69 -53.15
C ASN A 282 38.78 45.17 -53.29
N ASP A 283 38.62 45.97 -52.23
CA ASP A 283 39.04 47.37 -52.24
C ASP A 283 40.57 47.50 -52.36
N LEU A 284 41.33 46.67 -51.64
CA LEU A 284 42.80 46.66 -51.69
C LEU A 284 43.37 46.16 -53.02
N THR A 285 42.72 45.20 -53.69
CA THR A 285 43.16 44.69 -54.99
C THR A 285 42.84 45.64 -56.14
N ASN A 286 41.74 46.41 -56.04
CA ASN A 286 41.28 47.28 -57.12
C ASN A 286 41.76 48.73 -57.02
N ARG A 287 42.18 49.21 -55.84
CA ARG A 287 42.63 50.61 -55.66
C ARG A 287 44.16 50.69 -55.63
N ARG A 288 44.73 51.65 -56.38
CA ARG A 288 46.18 51.82 -56.56
C ARG A 288 46.76 53.12 -55.99
N ASN A 289 45.99 53.90 -55.23
CA ASN A 289 46.49 55.16 -54.66
C ASN A 289 46.91 55.00 -53.19
N VAL A 290 47.99 55.68 -52.79
CA VAL A 290 48.63 55.55 -51.47
C VAL A 290 47.73 56.08 -50.35
N GLU A 291 47.01 57.18 -50.57
CA GLU A 291 46.08 57.77 -49.59
C GLU A 291 44.94 56.82 -49.20
N THR A 292 44.52 55.97 -50.13
CA THR A 292 43.46 54.99 -49.89
C THR A 292 43.99 53.75 -49.18
N PHE A 293 45.28 53.41 -49.30
CA PHE A 293 45.92 52.43 -48.43
C PHE A 293 46.02 52.93 -46.98
N ASP A 294 46.36 54.21 -46.75
CA ASP A 294 46.43 54.79 -45.39
C ASP A 294 45.06 54.78 -44.68
N GLN A 295 43.96 54.87 -45.41
CA GLN A 295 42.60 54.73 -44.87
C GLN A 295 42.15 53.28 -44.66
N LEU A 296 42.70 52.33 -45.43
CA LEU A 296 42.32 50.91 -45.36
C LEU A 296 43.12 50.13 -44.31
N ILE A 297 44.36 50.53 -44.01
CA ILE A 297 45.22 49.85 -43.01
C ILE A 297 44.61 49.88 -41.59
N PRO A 298 44.10 51.01 -41.05
CA PRO A 298 43.45 51.04 -39.73
C PRO A 298 42.17 50.19 -39.70
N LYS A 299 41.38 50.21 -40.78
CA LYS A 299 40.18 49.37 -40.91
C LYS A 299 40.54 47.89 -40.86
N GLY A 300 41.57 47.48 -41.61
CA GLY A 300 42.07 46.10 -41.58
C GLY A 300 42.57 45.67 -40.21
N LYS A 301 43.27 46.55 -39.46
CA LYS A 301 43.71 46.27 -38.08
C LYS A 301 42.53 46.07 -37.13
N ASN A 302 41.51 46.92 -37.20
CA ASN A 302 40.32 46.80 -36.34
C ASN A 302 39.56 45.51 -36.63
N THR A 303 39.33 45.17 -37.91
CA THR A 303 38.69 43.91 -38.28
C THR A 303 39.51 42.69 -37.80
N LEU A 304 40.84 42.74 -37.89
CA LEU A 304 41.73 41.68 -37.38
C LEU A 304 41.66 41.51 -35.86
N PHE A 305 41.58 42.62 -35.12
CA PHE A 305 41.45 42.59 -33.67
C PHE A 305 40.12 41.94 -33.26
N GLU A 306 39.01 42.34 -33.88
CA GLU A 306 37.68 41.74 -33.67
C GLU A 306 37.69 40.22 -33.94
N TYR A 307 38.31 39.80 -35.06
CA TYR A 307 38.50 38.38 -35.38
C TYR A 307 39.23 37.60 -34.29
N GLN A 308 40.31 38.17 -33.75
CA GLN A 308 41.13 37.49 -32.75
C GLN A 308 40.35 37.27 -31.45
N THR A 309 39.57 38.25 -31.00
CA THR A 309 38.73 38.14 -29.80
C THR A 309 37.68 37.03 -29.96
N SER A 310 37.04 36.89 -31.13
CA SER A 310 36.05 35.82 -31.31
C SER A 310 36.64 34.44 -31.60
N LEU A 311 37.86 34.35 -32.11
CA LEU A 311 38.57 33.07 -32.17
C LEU A 311 38.76 32.50 -30.75
N GLU A 312 39.09 33.35 -29.77
CA GLU A 312 39.17 32.96 -28.37
C GLU A 312 37.79 32.53 -27.83
N HIS A 313 36.71 33.24 -28.19
CA HIS A 313 35.35 32.84 -27.82
C HIS A 313 34.96 31.47 -28.38
N LEU A 314 35.30 31.19 -29.64
CA LEU A 314 35.09 29.87 -30.27
C LEU A 314 35.90 28.76 -29.59
N GLN A 315 37.14 29.03 -29.20
CA GLN A 315 37.97 28.07 -28.46
C GLN A 315 37.37 27.78 -27.08
N ARG A 316 36.86 28.80 -26.37
CA ARG A 316 36.17 28.61 -25.09
C ARG A 316 34.88 27.80 -25.25
N LEU A 317 34.09 28.08 -26.29
CA LEU A 317 32.89 27.33 -26.64
C LEU A 317 33.22 25.85 -26.93
N ARG A 318 34.21 25.60 -27.78
CA ARG A 318 34.70 24.24 -28.11
C ARG A 318 35.14 23.49 -26.85
N ASN A 319 35.90 24.13 -25.97
CA ASN A 319 36.35 23.51 -24.73
C ASN A 319 35.18 23.19 -23.80
N ARG A 320 34.16 24.04 -23.73
CA ARG A 320 32.95 23.81 -22.93
C ARG A 320 32.08 22.69 -23.50
N LEU A 321 31.87 22.65 -24.81
CA LEU A 321 31.21 21.55 -25.53
C LEU A 321 31.95 20.22 -25.32
N ASN A 322 33.29 20.22 -25.45
CA ASN A 322 34.09 19.02 -25.21
C ASN A 322 33.97 18.52 -23.76
N ARG A 323 33.91 19.43 -22.78
CA ARG A 323 33.67 19.04 -21.38
C ARG A 323 32.30 18.39 -21.21
N LEU A 324 31.24 19.01 -21.75
CA LEU A 324 29.88 18.44 -21.74
C LEU A 324 29.81 17.05 -22.37
N VAL A 325 30.49 16.85 -23.50
CA VAL A 325 30.58 15.54 -24.16
C VAL A 325 31.37 14.53 -23.31
N GLN A 326 32.39 14.96 -22.56
CA GLN A 326 33.26 14.11 -21.75
C GLN A 326 32.69 13.78 -20.35
N THR A 327 31.84 14.62 -19.78
CA THR A 327 31.25 14.41 -18.42
C THR A 327 30.03 13.48 -18.39
N ASN A 328 29.67 12.87 -19.54
CA ASN A 328 28.57 11.92 -19.80
C ASN A 328 27.14 12.49 -19.90
N ARG A 329 26.31 11.78 -20.70
CA ARG A 329 24.82 11.86 -20.87
C ARG A 329 24.23 12.81 -21.93
N THR A 330 24.80 12.88 -23.13
CA THR A 330 23.97 13.23 -24.31
C THR A 330 23.57 11.95 -25.03
N PRO A 331 22.29 11.77 -25.42
CA PRO A 331 21.85 10.62 -26.22
C PRO A 331 22.73 10.46 -27.46
N GLU A 332 23.02 9.22 -27.87
CA GLU A 332 23.80 8.91 -29.09
C GLU A 332 23.25 9.64 -30.35
N ALA A 333 21.96 10.01 -30.35
CA ALA A 333 21.32 10.80 -31.39
C ALA A 333 21.91 12.22 -31.51
N SER A 334 22.16 12.91 -30.38
CA SER A 334 22.79 14.23 -30.35
C SER A 334 24.24 14.13 -30.83
N GLN A 335 24.99 13.11 -30.41
CA GLN A 335 26.38 12.89 -30.87
C GLN A 335 26.50 12.70 -32.39
N LYS A 336 25.52 12.08 -33.06
CA LYS A 336 25.52 11.88 -34.53
C LYS A 336 25.28 13.15 -35.32
N VAL A 337 24.48 14.08 -34.81
CA VAL A 337 24.27 15.39 -35.44
C VAL A 337 25.56 16.23 -35.35
N TYR A 338 26.23 16.21 -34.18
CA TYR A 338 27.45 16.99 -33.96
C TYR A 338 28.70 16.47 -34.68
N LYS A 339 28.83 15.16 -34.93
CA LYS A 339 29.93 14.63 -35.74
C LYS A 339 29.85 15.02 -37.22
N LYS A 340 28.68 15.44 -37.72
CA LYS A 340 28.44 15.67 -39.15
C LYS A 340 28.39 17.16 -39.55
N GLN A 341 28.27 18.08 -38.58
CA GLN A 341 28.19 19.53 -38.84
C GLN A 341 29.25 20.33 -38.05
N SER A 342 30.45 20.37 -38.63
CA SER A 342 31.27 21.58 -38.80
C SER A 342 31.66 22.45 -37.57
N ILE A 343 32.48 21.90 -36.68
CA ILE A 343 33.56 22.69 -36.07
C ILE A 343 34.88 22.41 -36.80
N ASP A 344 35.15 21.15 -37.15
CA ASP A 344 36.36 20.77 -37.88
C ASP A 344 36.41 21.35 -39.30
N CYS A 345 35.31 21.36 -40.06
CA CYS A 345 35.26 22.05 -41.36
C CYS A 345 35.54 23.56 -41.25
N PHE A 346 35.21 24.19 -40.12
CA PHE A 346 35.45 25.62 -39.90
C PHE A 346 36.93 25.87 -39.55
N TYR A 347 37.53 25.01 -38.72
CA TYR A 347 38.96 25.01 -38.47
C TYR A 347 39.77 24.75 -39.74
N ASP A 348 39.35 23.82 -40.58
CA ASP A 348 40.02 23.52 -41.85
C ASP A 348 39.94 24.71 -42.82
N THR A 349 38.79 25.39 -42.90
CA THR A 349 38.64 26.60 -43.72
C THR A 349 39.51 27.75 -43.22
N ILE A 350 39.60 27.94 -41.89
CA ILE A 350 40.45 28.96 -41.27
C ILE A 350 41.95 28.64 -41.44
N ILE A 351 42.35 27.37 -41.26
CA ILE A 351 43.74 26.93 -41.45
C ILE A 351 44.14 27.09 -42.92
N ILE A 352 43.28 26.73 -43.88
CA ILE A 352 43.55 26.94 -45.32
C ILE A 352 43.76 28.43 -45.63
N SER A 353 42.95 29.33 -45.04
CA SER A 353 43.11 30.79 -45.23
C SER A 353 44.40 31.35 -44.61
N ASN A 354 44.86 30.81 -43.48
CA ASN A 354 46.13 31.17 -42.86
C ASN A 354 47.34 30.52 -43.56
N PHE A 355 47.18 29.35 -44.16
CA PHE A 355 48.22 28.67 -44.94
C PHE A 355 48.46 29.39 -46.29
N GLN A 356 47.39 29.87 -46.93
CA GLN A 356 47.47 30.72 -48.13
C GLN A 356 48.18 32.06 -47.84
N ARG A 357 48.07 32.60 -46.61
CA ARG A 357 48.86 33.78 -46.19
C ARG A 357 50.35 33.47 -46.03
N LYS A 358 50.73 32.31 -45.47
CA LYS A 358 52.15 31.93 -45.34
C LYS A 358 52.82 31.63 -46.68
N THR A 359 52.09 31.10 -47.66
CA THR A 359 52.63 30.92 -49.01
C THR A 359 52.66 32.26 -49.77
N SER A 360 51.64 33.10 -49.65
CA SER A 360 51.63 34.40 -50.36
C SER A 360 52.70 35.38 -49.85
N TYR A 361 53.00 35.41 -48.55
CA TYR A 361 54.12 36.21 -48.01
C TYR A 361 55.51 35.67 -48.38
N ARG A 362 55.63 34.36 -48.66
CA ARG A 362 56.90 33.78 -49.15
C ARG A 362 57.19 34.11 -50.62
N TYR A 363 56.17 34.45 -51.41
CA TYR A 363 56.36 34.85 -52.81
C TYR A 363 56.53 36.37 -52.99
N THR A 364 56.08 37.20 -52.05
CA THR A 364 56.31 38.67 -52.10
C THR A 364 57.63 39.12 -51.46
N LEU A 365 58.23 38.35 -50.55
CA LEU A 365 59.57 38.66 -49.99
C LEU A 365 60.76 38.19 -50.84
N LYS A 366 60.52 37.76 -52.09
CA LYS A 366 61.58 37.52 -53.10
C LYS A 366 61.61 38.55 -54.23
N PHE A 367 60.77 39.58 -54.16
CA PHE A 367 60.76 40.72 -55.06
C PHE A 367 60.56 42.02 -54.27
N THR A 368 61.52 42.34 -53.41
CA THR A 368 61.94 43.70 -53.01
C THR A 368 63.23 43.58 -52.26
#